data_AF-A0A958FAJ3-F1
#
_entry.id   AF-A0A958FAJ3-F1
#
_cell.length_a   1.000
_cell.length_b   1.000
_cell.length_c   1.000
_cell.angle_alpha   90.00
_cell.angle_beta   90.00
_cell.angle_gamma   90.00
#
_symmetry.space_group_name_H-M   'P 1'
#
loop_
_entity.id
_entity.type
_entity.pdbx_description
1 polymer ?
#
loop_
_entity_poly.entity_id
_entity_poly.type
_entity_poly.pdbx_seq_one_letter_code
_entity_poly.pdbx_strand_id
1 'polypeptide(L)' 'MMQNIEIKYRIADPERVAQRLTSIREIKVQFRHYQKDIYFDAPEGRWKIRLEENSRPFLIRYYRPDEDKPH' A
#
# COMPACT_ATOMS: atom_id res chain seq x y z
N MET A 1 14.72 16.03 6.70
CA MET A 1 13.60 15.10 6.97
C MET A 1 13.55 14.10 5.82
N MET A 2 13.43 12.81 6.13
CA MET A 2 13.48 11.76 5.11
C MET A 2 12.08 11.63 4.48
N GLN A 3 11.96 11.95 3.19
CA GLN A 3 10.71 11.84 2.46
C GLN A 3 10.55 10.40 1.98
N ASN A 4 9.42 9.77 2.31
CA ASN A 4 9.07 8.47 1.74
C ASN A 4 8.56 8.71 0.30
N ILE A 5 9.21 8.09 -0.68
CA ILE A 5 8.81 8.14 -2.10
C ILE A 5 8.25 6.76 -2.46
N GLU A 6 6.96 6.72 -2.81
CA GLU A 6 6.26 5.50 -3.21
C GLU A 6 5.80 5.62 -4.66
N ILE A 7 6.05 4.59 -5.47
CA ILE A 7 5.58 4.51 -6.87
C ILE A 7 4.62 3.33 -6.98
N LYS A 8 3.39 3.61 -7.42
CA LYS A 8 2.38 2.58 -7.72
C LYS A 8 2.26 2.39 -9.21
N TYR A 9 2.27 1.15 -9.65
CA TYR A 9 2.07 0.80 -11.04
C TYR A 9 1.11 -0.38 -11.16
N ARG A 10 0.26 -0.36 -12.19
CA ARG A 10 -0.64 -1.47 -12.49
C ARG A 10 0.15 -2.59 -13.15
N ILE A 11 0.21 -3.75 -12.50
CA ILE A 11 0.86 -4.93 -13.04
C ILE A 11 -0.18 -5.71 -13.87
N ALA A 12 0.14 -5.98 -15.15
CA ALA A 12 -0.72 -6.76 -16.04
C ALA A 12 -0.65 -8.27 -15.75
N ASP A 13 0.54 -8.76 -15.37
CA ASP A 13 0.82 -10.18 -15.13
C ASP A 13 1.63 -10.33 -13.83
N PRO A 14 0.95 -10.59 -12.69
CA PRO A 14 1.59 -10.73 -11.40
C PRO A 14 2.58 -11.90 -11.32
N GLU A 15 2.29 -13.00 -12.01
CA GLU A 15 3.12 -14.21 -11.97
C GLU A 15 4.45 -13.99 -12.67
N ARG A 16 4.43 -13.37 -13.85
CA ARG A 16 5.64 -13.01 -14.59
C ARG A 16 6.51 -12.02 -13.82
N VAL A 17 5.90 -11.05 -13.13
CA VAL A 17 6.65 -10.13 -12.25
C VAL A 17 7.29 -10.88 -11.10
N ALA A 18 6.55 -11.76 -10.42
CA ALA A 18 7.11 -12.58 -9.34
C ALA A 18 8.30 -13.42 -9.81
N GLN A 19 8.18 -14.12 -10.94
CA GLN A 19 9.27 -14.91 -11.53
C GLN A 19 10.51 -14.05 -11.81
N ARG A 20 10.31 -12.87 -12.43
CA ARG A 20 11.42 -11.94 -12.70
C ARG A 20 12.08 -11.48 -11.40
N LEU A 21 11.31 -11.13 -10.37
CA LEU A 21 11.86 -10.71 -9.08
C LEU A 21 12.66 -11.83 -8.41
N THR A 22 12.19 -13.09 -8.48
CA THR A 22 12.93 -14.24 -7.92
C THR A 22 14.24 -14.55 -8.63
N SER A 23 14.40 -14.13 -9.89
CA SER A 23 15.66 -14.29 -10.63
C SER A 23 16.75 -13.28 -10.25
N ILE A 24 16.41 -12.22 -9.50
CA ILE A 24 17.34 -11.18 -9.08
C ILE A 24 17.85 -11.53 -7.68
N ARG A 25 19.15 -11.83 -7.56
CA ARG A 25 19.78 -12.37 -6.33
C ARG A 25 19.63 -11.46 -5.11
N GLU A 26 19.62 -10.15 -5.34
CA GLU A 26 19.53 -9.11 -4.33
C GLU A 26 18.11 -8.96 -3.77
N ILE A 27 17.09 -9.45 -4.49
CA ILE A 27 15.69 -9.32 -4.09
C ILE A 27 15.28 -10.55 -3.29
N LYS A 28 14.79 -10.31 -2.08
CA LYS A 28 14.22 -11.36 -1.22
C LYS A 28 12.83 -10.96 -0.79
N VAL A 29 11.89 -11.88 -0.90
CA VAL A 29 10.56 -11.73 -0.30
C VAL A 29 10.74 -11.63 1.21
N GLN A 30 10.34 -10.51 1.79
CA GLN A 30 10.43 -10.28 3.24
C GLN A 30 9.21 -10.84 3.96
N PHE A 31 8.02 -10.55 3.45
CA PHE A 31 6.76 -10.99 4.06
C PHE A 31 5.62 -11.00 3.03
N ARG A 32 4.59 -11.77 3.35
CA ARG A 32 3.26 -11.70 2.75
C ARG A 32 2.27 -11.63 3.91
N HIS A 33 1.42 -10.61 3.92
CA HIS A 33 0.37 -10.45 4.93
C HIS A 33 -0.94 -10.05 4.28
N TYR A 34 -2.03 -10.31 4.98
CA TYR A 34 -3.34 -9.78 4.64
C TYR A 34 -3.55 -8.41 5.29
N GLN A 35 -4.04 -7.46 4.48
CA GLN A 35 -4.39 -6.12 4.93
C GLN A 35 -5.84 -5.81 4.55
N LYS A 36 -6.55 -5.14 5.45
CA LYS A 36 -7.86 -4.56 5.19
C LYS A 36 -7.84 -3.09 5.56
N ASP A 37 -8.21 -2.24 4.60
CA ASP A 37 -8.36 -0.80 4.80
C ASP A 37 -9.86 -0.46 4.89
N ILE A 38 -10.25 0.28 5.94
CA ILE A 38 -11.59 0.83 6.12
C ILE A 38 -11.49 2.34 5.93
N TYR A 39 -12.12 2.87 4.89
CA TYR A 39 -12.05 4.28 4.52
C TYR A 39 -13.17 5.09 5.18
N PHE A 40 -12.87 6.35 5.49
CA PHE A 40 -13.82 7.31 6.06
C PHE A 40 -13.78 8.60 5.27
N ASP A 41 -14.96 9.17 5.04
CA ASP A 41 -15.08 10.54 4.61
C ASP A 41 -14.83 11.47 5.80
N ALA A 42 -13.88 12.39 5.64
CA ALA A 42 -13.64 13.45 6.61
C ALA A 42 -13.65 14.80 5.90
N PRO A 43 -14.03 15.90 6.59
CA PRO A 43 -14.01 17.23 6.00
C PRO A 43 -12.63 17.64 5.47
N GLU A 44 -11.55 17.15 6.09
CA GLU A 44 -10.18 17.49 5.75
C GLU A 44 -9.32 16.25 5.45
N GLY A 45 -9.18 15.95 4.16
CA GLY A 45 -8.33 14.88 3.66
C GLY A 45 -8.97 13.49 3.81
N ARG A 46 -8.17 12.45 3.62
CA ARG A 46 -8.66 11.07 3.61
C ARG A 46 -8.09 10.31 4.80
N TRP A 47 -8.98 9.61 5.50
CA TRP A 47 -8.64 8.77 6.64
C TRP A 47 -8.96 7.33 6.35
N LYS A 48 -8.14 6.44 6.89
CA LYS A 48 -8.43 5.01 6.92
C LYS A 48 -7.93 4.35 8.20
N ILE A 49 -8.66 3.35 8.66
CA ILE A 49 -8.16 2.40 9.65
C ILE A 49 -7.59 1.22 8.87
N ARG A 50 -6.34 0.87 9.16
CA ARG A 50 -5.70 -0.31 8.61
C ARG A 50 -5.69 -1.44 9.64
N LEU A 51 -6.13 -2.60 9.19
CA LEU A 51 -6.04 -3.88 9.90
C LEU A 51 -4.99 -4.73 9.18
N GLU A 52 -3.95 -5.16 9.89
CA GLU A 52 -2.90 -6.04 9.36
C GLU A 52 -2.78 -7.26 10.27
N GLU A 53 -2.42 -8.40 9.70
CA GLU A 53 -2.11 -9.60 10.50
C GLU A 53 -1.00 -9.33 11.50
N ASN A 54 -1.17 -9.80 12.74
CA ASN A 54 -0.20 -9.66 13.82
C ASN A 54 0.12 -8.20 14.23
N SER A 55 -0.69 -7.22 13.82
CA SER A 55 -0.55 -5.82 14.21
C SER A 55 -1.81 -5.30 14.90
N ARG A 56 -1.64 -4.30 15.77
CA ARG A 56 -2.80 -3.57 16.32
C ARG A 56 -3.37 -2.68 15.22
N PRO A 57 -4.70 -2.49 15.12
CA PRO A 57 -5.30 -1.53 14.21
C PRO A 57 -4.70 -0.13 14.40
N PHE A 58 -4.47 0.58 13.29
CA PHE A 58 -3.94 1.94 13.35
C PHE A 58 -4.60 2.86 12.33
N LEU A 59 -4.68 4.15 12.71
CA LEU A 59 -5.29 5.20 11.92
C LEU A 59 -4.23 5.85 11.02
N ILE A 60 -4.54 5.96 9.73
CA ILE A 60 -3.68 6.58 8.72
C ILE A 60 -4.41 7.77 8.12
N ARG A 61 -3.79 8.95 8.21
CA ARG A 61 -4.12 10.10 7.37
C ARG A 61 -3.28 10.03 6.10
N TYR A 62 -3.91 10.14 4.94
CA TYR A 62 -3.17 10.18 3.67
C TYR A 62 -3.72 11.26 2.75
N TYR A 63 -2.84 11.75 1.88
CA TYR A 63 -3.13 12.78 0.89
C TYR A 63 -2.92 12.19 -0.51
N ARG A 64 -3.92 12.38 -1.38
CA ARG A 64 -3.84 12.07 -2.81
C ARG A 64 -4.31 13.31 -3.57
N PRO A 65 -3.39 14.20 -3.99
CA PRO A 65 -3.75 15.38 -4.78
C PRO A 65 -4.24 15.02 -6.18
N ASP A 66 -3.95 13.80 -6.61
CA ASP A 66 -4.17 13.24 -7.95
C ASP A 66 -5.51 12.50 -8.10
N GLU A 67 -6.29 12.36 -7.02
CA GLU A 67 -7.62 11.76 -7.07
C GLU A 67 -8.63 12.66 -6.36
N ASP A 68 -9.75 12.97 -7.01
CA ASP A 68 -10.72 13.94 -6.46
C ASP A 68 -11.57 13.39 -5.30
N LYS A 69 -11.87 12.08 -5.21
CA LYS A 69 -12.71 11.52 -4.13
C LYS A 69 -12.34 10.06 -3.76
N PRO A 70 -12.57 9.60 -2.52
CA PRO A 70 -12.59 8.17 -2.20
C PRO A 70 -13.78 7.49 -2.90
N HIS A 71 -13.58 6.26 -3.39
CA HIS A 71 -14.62 5.41 -4.00
C HIS A 71 -15.21 4.46 -2.95
#